data_AF-A0A455U7S5-F1
#
_entry.id   AF-A0A455U7S5-F1
#
_cell.length_a   1.000
_cell.length_b   1.000
_cell.length_c   1.000
_cell.angle_alpha   90.00
_cell.angle_beta   90.00
_cell.angle_gamma   90.00
#
_symmetry.space_group_name_H-M   'P 1'
#
loop_
_entity.id
_entity.type
_entity.pdbx_description
1 polymer ?
#
loop_
_entity_poly.entity_id
_entity_poly.type
_entity_poly.pdbx_seq_one_letter_code
_entity_poly.pdbx_strand_id
1 'polypeptide(L)'
;MLAHLDQTSQPAAPASQSLPDTQAPRVEPLRGIRAVMAKRMVEAASTIPHFHYGEEIDVTALLALRERLKPLAEAQGERLTLMPFL
;
A
#
# COMPACT_ATOMS: atom_id res chain seq x y z
N MET A 1 -28.10 -46.98 -47.34
CA MET A 1 -27.75 -47.28 -45.94
C MET A 1 -27.62 -45.93 -45.24
N LEU A 2 -28.74 -45.25 -45.04
CA LEU A 2 -29.51 -45.20 -43.79
C LEU A 2 -28.69 -44.69 -42.60
N ALA A 3 -29.25 -43.62 -42.00
CA ALA A 3 -29.11 -43.18 -40.62
C ALA A 3 -27.88 -42.26 -40.35
N HIS A 4 -28.00 -41.04 -39.82
CA HIS A 4 -29.01 -40.45 -38.95
C HIS A 4 -29.13 -38.93 -39.18
N LEU A 5 -30.37 -38.44 -39.36
CA LEU A 5 -30.77 -37.14 -38.85
C LEU A 5 -30.96 -37.26 -37.32
N ASP A 6 -30.95 -36.11 -36.65
CA ASP A 6 -31.16 -35.86 -35.21
C ASP A 6 -29.95 -36.01 -34.28
N GLN A 7 -29.27 -34.88 -34.05
CA GLN A 7 -29.06 -34.47 -32.67
C GLN A 7 -29.21 -32.95 -32.53
N THR A 8 -30.31 -32.60 -31.91
CA THR A 8 -30.82 -31.30 -31.46
C THR A 8 -29.73 -30.36 -30.94
N SER A 9 -29.61 -29.20 -31.58
CA SER A 9 -28.91 -28.03 -31.04
C SER A 9 -29.56 -27.62 -29.71
N GLN A 10 -28.86 -27.89 -28.62
CA GLN A 10 -29.25 -27.46 -27.28
C GLN A 10 -28.92 -25.96 -27.13
N PRO A 11 -29.89 -25.08 -26.80
CA PRO A 11 -29.59 -23.67 -26.59
C PRO A 11 -28.75 -23.52 -25.33
N ALA A 12 -27.58 -22.90 -25.46
CA ALA A 12 -26.75 -22.51 -24.34
C ALA A 12 -27.56 -21.60 -23.42
N ALA A 13 -27.80 -22.07 -22.18
CA ALA A 13 -28.35 -21.24 -21.12
C ALA A 13 -27.44 -20.01 -20.95
N PRO A 14 -28.00 -18.81 -20.72
CA PRO A 14 -27.17 -17.64 -20.45
C PRO A 14 -26.36 -17.93 -19.19
N ALA A 15 -25.03 -17.92 -19.32
CA ALA A 15 -24.16 -17.85 -18.17
C ALA A 15 -24.54 -16.57 -17.41
N SER A 16 -25.15 -16.73 -16.24
CA SER A 16 -25.40 -15.65 -15.30
C SER A 16 -24.05 -15.02 -14.97
N GLN A 17 -23.69 -13.95 -15.67
CA GLN A 17 -22.62 -13.07 -15.24
C GLN A 17 -23.09 -12.47 -13.92
N SER A 18 -22.65 -13.05 -12.81
CA SER A 18 -22.79 -12.44 -11.50
C SER A 18 -22.06 -11.11 -11.57
N LEU A 19 -22.83 -10.02 -11.67
CA LEU A 19 -22.36 -8.67 -11.39
C LEU A 19 -21.56 -8.72 -10.08
N PRO A 20 -20.42 -8.00 -9.97
CA PRO A 20 -19.71 -7.91 -8.71
C PRO A 20 -20.73 -7.47 -7.66
N ASP A 21 -20.90 -8.35 -6.66
CA ASP A 21 -21.71 -8.12 -5.49
C ASP A 21 -21.45 -6.68 -5.05
N THR A 22 -22.50 -5.87 -4.92
CA THR A 22 -22.38 -4.57 -4.27
C THR A 22 -22.07 -4.87 -2.82
N GLN A 23 -20.80 -5.15 -2.55
CA GLN A 23 -20.33 -5.70 -1.30
C GLN A 23 -20.66 -4.66 -0.24
N ALA A 24 -21.56 -5.02 0.67
CA ALA A 24 -21.94 -4.18 1.78
C ALA A 24 -20.67 -3.65 2.47
N PRO A 25 -20.67 -2.38 2.94
CA PRO A 25 -19.48 -1.76 3.50
C PRO A 25 -18.93 -2.61 4.64
N ARG A 26 -17.68 -3.06 4.49
CA ARG A 26 -16.96 -3.85 5.49
C ARG A 26 -16.52 -2.94 6.64
N VAL A 27 -17.00 -3.23 7.84
CA VAL A 27 -16.64 -2.51 9.07
C VAL A 27 -15.62 -3.34 9.85
N GLU A 28 -14.44 -2.76 10.09
CA GLU A 28 -13.40 -3.37 10.94
C GLU A 28 -13.16 -2.51 12.19
N PRO A 29 -13.17 -3.11 13.40
CA PRO A 29 -12.96 -2.35 14.63
C PRO A 29 -11.50 -1.92 14.80
N LEU A 30 -11.27 -0.62 15.07
CA LEU A 30 -9.95 -0.11 15.48
C LEU A 30 -9.65 -0.51 16.94
N ARG A 31 -8.57 -1.26 17.16
CA ARG A 31 -8.17 -1.73 18.50
C ARG A 31 -6.70 -1.47 18.78
N GLY A 32 -6.37 -1.39 20.08
CA GLY A 32 -4.99 -1.27 20.58
C GLY A 32 -4.29 -0.02 20.05
N ILE A 33 -3.08 -0.21 19.51
CA ILE A 33 -2.19 0.87 19.08
C ILE A 33 -2.84 1.72 17.98
N ARG A 34 -3.60 1.12 17.05
CA ARG A 34 -4.26 1.87 15.95
C ARG A 34 -5.30 2.87 16.48
N ALA A 35 -6.07 2.48 17.50
CA ALA A 35 -7.06 3.36 18.11
C ALA A 35 -6.40 4.54 18.85
N VAL A 36 -5.30 4.27 19.55
CA VAL A 36 -4.53 5.31 20.26
C VAL A 36 -3.87 6.27 19.26
N MET A 37 -3.24 5.75 18.21
CA MET A 37 -2.67 6.56 17.13
C MET A 37 -3.73 7.49 16.53
N ALA A 38 -4.89 6.96 16.17
CA ALA A 38 -5.98 7.75 15.60
C ALA A 38 -6.43 8.88 16.55
N LYS A 39 -6.60 8.58 17.84
CA LYS A 39 -6.97 9.58 18.85
C LYS A 39 -5.94 10.72 18.91
N ARG A 40 -4.64 10.39 18.94
CA ARG A 40 -3.56 11.39 19.00
C ARG A 40 -3.46 12.21 17.72
N MET A 41 -3.65 11.60 16.56
CA MET A 41 -3.66 12.30 15.29
C MET A 41 -4.81 13.32 15.21
N VAL A 42 -6.02 12.95 15.65
CA VAL A 42 -7.17 13.86 15.67
C VAL A 42 -6.98 15.00 16.67
N GLU A 43 -6.46 14.70 17.86
CA GLU A 43 -6.11 15.71 18.87
C GLU A 43 -5.11 16.73 18.30
N ALA A 44 -4.01 16.27 17.69
CA ALA A 44 -3.03 17.15 17.07
C ALA A 44 -3.64 17.99 15.94
N ALA A 45 -4.35 17.36 15.00
CA ALA A 45 -4.95 18.02 13.84
C ALA A 45 -5.95 19.13 14.21
N SER A 46 -6.68 18.96 15.33
CA SER A 46 -7.72 19.90 15.76
C SER A 46 -7.21 21.00 16.70
N THR A 47 -6.08 20.80 17.37
CA THR A 47 -5.57 21.74 18.39
C THR A 47 -4.39 22.56 17.92
N ILE A 48 -3.62 22.06 16.96
CA ILE A 48 -2.40 22.71 16.48
C ILE A 48 -2.70 23.46 15.17
N PRO A 49 -2.44 24.79 15.08
CA PRO A 49 -2.51 25.51 13.82
C PRO A 49 -1.30 25.13 12.95
N HIS A 50 -1.49 24.20 12.01
CA HIS A 50 -0.41 23.70 11.15
C HIS A 50 -0.06 24.71 10.06
N PHE A 51 1.22 25.05 9.98
CA PHE A 51 1.82 25.75 8.85
C PHE A 51 3.02 24.93 8.38
N HIS A 52 3.22 24.86 7.06
CA HIS A 52 4.29 24.08 6.46
C HIS A 52 5.26 25.00 5.74
N TYR A 53 6.55 24.79 6.01
CA TYR A 53 7.66 25.42 5.31
C TYR A 53 8.49 24.34 4.64
N GLY A 54 8.85 24.55 3.38
CA GLY A 54 9.63 23.62 2.58
C GLY A 54 10.87 24.29 2.02
N GLU A 55 12.01 23.62 2.18
CA GLU A 55 13.29 23.99 1.56
C GLU A 55 13.85 22.79 0.80
N GLU A 56 14.64 23.09 -0.23
CA GLU A 56 15.40 22.09 -0.97
C GLU A 56 16.86 22.14 -0.53
N ILE A 57 17.45 20.98 -0.25
CA ILE A 57 18.83 20.84 0.21
C ILE A 57 19.57 19.95 -0.78
N ASP A 58 20.71 20.42 -1.28
CA ASP A 58 21.61 19.59 -2.09
C ASP A 58 22.31 18.55 -1.21
N VAL A 59 22.00 17.28 -1.45
CA VAL A 59 22.53 16.13 -0.71
C VAL A 59 23.62 15.37 -1.46
N THR A 60 24.18 15.93 -2.55
CA THR A 60 25.17 15.25 -3.40
C THR A 60 26.37 14.76 -2.60
N ALA A 61 26.95 15.61 -1.74
CA ALA A 61 28.08 15.24 -0.90
C ALA A 61 27.72 14.16 0.15
N LEU A 62 26.50 14.20 0.68
CA LEU A 62 26.01 13.23 1.65
C LEU A 62 25.81 11.85 1.00
N LEU A 63 25.29 11.80 -0.23
CA LEU A 63 25.17 10.57 -1.00
C LEU A 63 26.54 9.95 -1.28
N ALA A 64 27.52 10.77 -1.67
CA ALA A 64 28.90 10.30 -1.83
C ALA A 64 29.47 9.73 -0.52
N LEU A 65 29.24 10.39 0.62
CA LEU A 65 29.65 9.90 1.93
C LEU A 65 29.00 8.55 2.27
N ARG A 66 27.69 8.43 2.04
CA ARG A 66 26.94 7.19 2.28
C ARG A 66 27.52 6.03 1.47
N GLU A 67 27.83 6.22 0.19
CA GLU A 67 28.40 5.15 -0.65
C GLU A 67 29.77 4.69 -0.14
N ARG A 68 30.59 5.59 0.43
CA ARG A 68 31.87 5.19 1.05
C ARG A 68 31.70 4.40 2.34
N LEU A 69 30.69 4.72 3.15
CA LEU A 69 30.46 4.12 4.47
C LEU A 69 29.57 2.89 4.43
N LYS A 70 28.77 2.73 3.38
CA LYS A 70 27.85 1.60 3.19
C LYS A 70 28.55 0.23 3.31
N PRO A 71 29.74 -0.01 2.71
CA PRO A 71 30.45 -1.28 2.88
C PRO A 71 30.88 -1.54 4.33
N LEU A 72 31.23 -0.49 5.09
CA LEU A 72 31.59 -0.61 6.51
C LEU A 72 30.36 -1.01 7.35
N ALA A 73 29.22 -0.38 7.10
CA ALA A 73 27.97 -0.70 7.79
C ALA A 73 27.47 -2.11 7.43
N GLU A 74 27.58 -2.51 6.17
CA GLU A 74 27.24 -3.87 5.72
C GLU A 74 28.15 -4.92 6.38
N ALA A 75 29.44 -4.62 6.58
CA ALA A 75 30.34 -5.48 7.34
C ALA A 75 29.95 -5.61 8.82
N GLN A 76 29.25 -4.61 9.37
CA GLN A 76 28.68 -4.62 10.72
C GLN A 76 27.25 -5.22 10.76
N GLY A 77 26.70 -5.64 9.62
CA GLY A 77 25.34 -6.19 9.53
C GLY A 77 24.23 -5.12 9.61
N GLU A 78 24.58 -3.85 9.47
CA GLU A 78 23.65 -2.73 9.59
C GLU A 78 23.31 -2.09 8.23
N ARG A 79 22.09 -1.56 8.11
CA ARG A 79 21.63 -0.87 6.90
C ARG A 79 21.83 0.63 7.02
N LEU A 80 22.82 1.16 6.32
CA LEU A 80 23.03 2.61 6.24
C LEU A 80 22.00 3.32 5.34
N THR A 81 21.14 4.13 5.95
CA THR A 81 20.15 4.99 5.28
C THR A 81 20.51 6.48 5.43
N LEU A 82 19.67 7.40 4.93
CA LEU A 82 19.86 8.83 5.15
C LEU A 82 19.39 9.31 6.54
N MET A 83 18.49 8.56 7.19
CA MET A 83 17.90 8.93 8.48
C MET A 83 18.92 9.28 9.59
N PRO A 84 20.04 8.57 9.79
CA PRO A 84 21.00 8.94 10.85
C PRO A 84 21.83 10.19 10.56
N PHE A 85 21.73 10.77 9.35
CA PHE A 85 22.40 12.02 8.99
C PHE A 85 21.48 13.23 9.05
N LEU A 86 20.19 13.02 9.34
CA LEU A 86 19.13 14.03 9.44
C LEU A 86 18.67 14.20 10.89
#